data_AF-A0A0J7J1R1-F1
#
_entry.id   AF-A0A0J7J1R1-F1
#
_cell.length_a   1.000
_cell.length_b   1.000
_cell.length_c   1.000
_cell.angle_alpha   90.00
_cell.angle_beta   90.00
_cell.angle_gamma   90.00
#
_symmetry.space_group_name_H-M   'P 1'
#
loop_
_entity.id
_entity.type
_entity.pdbx_description
1 polymer ?
#
loop_
_entity_poly.entity_id
_entity_poly.type
_entity_poly.pdbx_seq_one_letter_code
_entity_poly.pdbx_strand_id
1 'polypeptide(L)'
;MKNLHFIGFLLLGLAFLLYYMLPEFSMVKLFEPISLMGILAGIGIGLIIGGIVGYVSKGTALKEEQKRKELKQLRKEKEELEKQAAELANQQPQTPVTPIENKNPQNY
;
A
#
# COMPACT_ATOMS: atom_id res chain seq x y z
N MET A 1 -10.31 4.44 -2.12
CA MET A 1 -11.18 5.64 -1.97
C MET A 1 -12.67 5.33 -1.80
N LYS A 2 -13.22 4.25 -2.39
CA LYS A 2 -14.67 3.97 -2.37
C LYS A 2 -15.27 3.77 -0.96
N ASN A 3 -14.53 3.13 -0.05
CA ASN A 3 -15.01 2.88 1.33
C ASN A 3 -14.91 4.12 2.24
N LEU A 4 -14.03 5.08 1.93
CA LEU A 4 -13.85 6.27 2.77
C LEU A 4 -15.00 7.27 2.57
N HIS A 5 -15.44 7.48 1.33
CA HIS A 5 -16.65 8.26 1.07
C HIS A 5 -17.89 7.60 1.68
N PHE A 6 -17.99 6.27 1.60
CA PHE A 6 -19.09 5.52 2.22
C PHE A 6 -19.14 5.73 3.74
N ILE A 7 -18.01 5.61 4.44
CA ILE A 7 -17.95 5.85 5.89
C ILE A 7 -18.33 7.29 6.25
N GLY A 8 -17.91 8.27 5.42
CA GLY A 8 -18.24 9.67 5.62
C GLY A 8 -19.74 9.95 5.50
N PHE A 9 -20.38 9.43 4.45
CA PHE A 9 -21.84 9.54 4.28
C PHE A 9 -22.61 8.78 5.37
N LEU A 10 -22.09 7.62 5.80
CA LEU A 10 -22.69 6.84 6.88
C LEU A 10 -22.68 7.62 8.21
N LEU A 11 -21.52 8.21 8.56
CA LEU A 11 -21.38 9.02 9.78
C LEU A 11 -22.22 10.30 9.71
N LEU A 12 -22.29 10.95 8.55
CA LEU A 12 -23.14 12.12 8.34
C LEU A 12 -24.63 11.77 8.53
N GLY A 13 -25.08 10.66 7.93
CA GLY A 13 -26.44 10.15 8.10
C GLY A 13 -26.75 9.77 9.54
N LEU A 14 -25.80 9.15 10.24
CA LEU A 14 -25.93 8.81 11.66
C LEU A 14 -26.04 10.06 12.52
N ALA A 15 -25.20 11.08 12.30
CA ALA A 15 -25.25 12.34 13.03
C ALA A 15 -26.59 13.06 12.82
N PHE A 16 -27.11 13.06 11.59
CA PHE A 16 -28.43 13.63 11.29
C PHE A 16 -29.56 12.84 11.96
N LEU A 17 -29.50 11.51 11.93
CA LEU A 17 -30.49 10.64 12.58
C LEU A 17 -30.52 10.86 14.10
N LEU A 18 -29.35 10.94 14.73
CA LEU A 18 -29.23 11.24 16.15
C LEU A 18 -29.81 12.62 16.46
N TYR A 19 -29.49 13.63 15.66
CA TYR A 19 -30.04 14.97 15.82
C TYR A 19 -31.57 15.00 15.67
N TYR A 20 -32.12 14.21 14.75
CA TYR A 20 -33.57 14.10 14.55
C TYR A 20 -34.29 13.45 15.74
N MET A 21 -33.65 12.50 16.44
CA MET A 21 -34.22 11.88 17.64
C MET A 21 -34.21 12.79 18.88
N LEU A 22 -33.51 13.94 18.85
CA LEU A 22 -33.54 14.86 20.00
C LEU A 22 -34.94 15.49 20.15
N PRO A 23 -35.52 15.53 21.35
CA PRO A 23 -36.84 16.12 21.59
C PRO A 23 -36.90 17.62 21.30
N GLU A 24 -35.75 18.30 21.26
CA GLU A 24 -35.63 19.71 20.91
C GLU A 24 -35.33 19.96 19.42
N PHE A 25 -35.52 18.95 18.57
CA PHE A 25 -35.29 19.06 17.14
C PHE A 25 -36.11 20.21 16.53
N SER A 26 -35.42 21.14 15.90
CA SER A 26 -36.03 22.22 15.12
C SER A 26 -35.12 22.56 13.96
N MET A 27 -35.69 22.62 12.75
CA MET A 27 -34.95 23.07 11.57
C MET A 27 -34.40 24.48 11.73
N VAL A 28 -35.07 25.34 12.51
CA VAL A 28 -34.62 26.71 12.77
C VAL A 28 -33.34 26.74 13.61
N LYS A 29 -33.22 25.83 14.58
CA LYS A 29 -32.02 25.72 15.45
C LYS A 29 -30.75 25.37 14.67
N LEU A 30 -30.86 24.65 13.56
CA LEU A 30 -29.71 24.38 12.69
C LEU A 30 -29.07 25.65 12.10
N PHE A 31 -29.89 26.69 11.88
CA PHE A 31 -29.45 27.97 11.34
C PHE A 31 -29.16 29.00 12.44
N GLU A 32 -29.21 28.62 13.72
CA GLU A 32 -28.75 29.49 14.78
C GLU A 32 -27.22 29.63 14.73
N PRO A 33 -26.67 30.81 15.09
CA PRO A 33 -25.24 31.08 14.97
C PRO A 33 -24.35 30.03 15.65
N ILE A 34 -24.76 29.52 16.81
CA ILE A 34 -24.03 28.50 17.58
C ILE A 34 -23.98 27.17 16.84
N SER A 35 -25.12 26.70 16.33
CA SER A 35 -25.18 25.45 15.57
C SER A 35 -24.45 25.56 14.23
N LEU A 36 -24.59 26.69 13.53
CA LEU A 36 -23.84 27.00 12.31
C LEU A 36 -22.34 27.00 12.56
N MET A 37 -21.89 27.64 13.65
CA MET A 37 -20.48 27.65 14.02
C MET A 37 -19.97 26.24 14.31
N GLY A 38 -20.74 25.42 15.02
CA GLY A 38 -20.42 24.01 15.27
C GLY A 38 -20.31 23.18 13.99
N ILE A 39 -21.27 23.35 13.07
CA ILE A 39 -21.25 22.69 11.75
C ILE A 39 -20.03 23.14 10.94
N LEU A 40 -19.76 24.44 10.88
CA LEU A 40 -18.64 25.00 10.14
C LEU A 40 -17.29 24.53 10.70
N ALA A 41 -17.16 24.50 12.03
CA ALA A 41 -15.98 23.96 12.71
C ALA A 41 -15.80 22.47 12.44
N GLY A 42 -16.87 21.69 12.50
CA GLY A 42 -16.86 20.26 12.15
C GLY A 42 -16.44 20.01 10.71
N ILE A 43 -16.95 20.80 9.76
CA ILE A 43 -16.54 20.76 8.35
C ILE A 43 -15.05 21.12 8.23
N GLY A 44 -14.59 22.19 8.90
CA GLY A 44 -13.20 22.63 8.87
C GLY A 44 -12.22 21.54 9.33
N ILE A 45 -12.49 20.93 10.48
CA ILE A 45 -11.69 19.80 11.00
C ILE A 45 -11.73 18.61 10.05
N GLY A 46 -12.92 18.29 9.54
CA GLY A 46 -13.13 17.21 8.57
C GLY A 46 -12.34 17.41 7.28
N LEU A 47 -12.24 18.63 6.77
CA LEU A 47 -11.45 18.97 5.58
C LEU A 47 -9.95 18.83 5.82
N ILE A 48 -9.44 19.23 6.99
CA ILE A 48 -8.02 19.08 7.34
C ILE A 48 -7.66 17.59 7.40
N ILE A 49 -8.41 16.80 8.18
CA ILE A 49 -8.15 15.37 8.34
C ILE A 49 -8.36 14.64 7.00
N GLY A 50 -9.45 14.95 6.29
CA GLY A 50 -9.75 14.39 4.99
C GLY A 50 -8.68 14.72 3.94
N GLY A 51 -8.13 15.93 3.97
CA GLY A 51 -7.04 16.36 3.11
C GLY A 51 -5.76 15.56 3.35
N ILE A 52 -5.37 15.37 4.62
CA ILE A 52 -4.19 14.57 4.99
C ILE A 52 -4.39 13.10 4.58
N VAL A 53 -5.51 12.49 4.95
CA VAL A 53 -5.81 11.09 4.61
C VAL A 53 -5.89 10.89 3.10
N GLY A 54 -6.49 11.85 2.37
CA GLY A 54 -6.56 11.85 0.92
C GLY A 54 -5.18 11.93 0.25
N TYR A 55 -4.30 12.81 0.75
CA TYR A 55 -2.93 12.93 0.25
C TYR A 55 -2.13 11.64 0.47
N VAL A 56 -2.18 11.06 1.67
CA VAL A 56 -1.50 9.80 2.00
C VAL A 56 -2.03 8.63 1.15
N SER A 57 -3.34 8.56 0.92
CA SER A 57 -3.94 7.54 0.05
C SER A 57 -3.47 7.60 -1.40
N LYS A 58 -3.16 8.79 -1.92
CA LYS A 58 -2.61 8.93 -3.29
C LYS A 58 -1.12 8.58 -3.34
N GLY A 59 -0.35 8.94 -2.31
CA GLY A 59 1.08 8.60 -2.22
C GLY A 59 1.34 7.09 -2.13
N THR A 60 0.47 6.34 -1.46
CA THR A 60 0.55 4.87 -1.39
C THR A 60 0.24 4.21 -2.72
N ALA A 61 -0.79 4.67 -3.44
CA ALA A 61 -1.12 4.16 -4.76
C ALA A 61 0.03 4.38 -5.78
N LEU A 62 0.68 5.54 -5.74
CA LEU A 62 1.84 5.82 -6.60
C LEU A 62 3.02 4.89 -6.28
N LYS A 63 3.29 4.65 -4.99
CA LYS A 63 4.34 3.70 -4.55
C LYS A 63 4.04 2.27 -4.97
N GLU A 64 2.78 1.83 -4.95
CA GLU A 64 2.41 0.49 -5.40
C GLU A 64 2.60 0.30 -6.91
N GLU A 65 2.26 1.31 -7.71
CA GLU A 65 2.51 1.27 -9.16
C GLU A 65 4.00 1.27 -9.49
N GLN A 66 4.81 2.07 -8.80
CA GLN A 66 6.27 2.07 -8.95
C GLN A 66 6.86 0.72 -8.55
N LYS A 67 6.47 0.16 -7.39
CA LYS A 67 6.91 -1.18 -6.96
C LYS A 67 6.51 -2.28 -7.95
N ARG A 68 5.31 -2.21 -8.54
CA ARG A 68 4.88 -3.17 -9.58
C ARG A 68 5.72 -3.06 -10.85
N LYS A 69 6.17 -1.86 -11.24
CA LYS A 69 7.06 -1.67 -12.40
C LYS A 69 8.46 -2.18 -12.11
N GLU A 70 9.03 -1.87 -10.96
CA GLU A 70 10.34 -2.40 -10.53
C GLU A 70 10.32 -3.92 -10.47
N LEU A 71 9.31 -4.54 -9.86
CA LEU A 71 9.22 -6.00 -9.78
C LEU A 71 9.14 -6.67 -11.16
N LYS A 72 8.53 -6.01 -12.16
CA LYS A 72 8.51 -6.52 -13.54
C LYS A 72 9.88 -6.42 -14.22
N GLN A 73 10.63 -5.33 -13.98
CA GLN A 73 11.98 -5.17 -14.52
C GLN A 73 12.95 -6.18 -13.88
N LEU A 74 12.93 -6.30 -12.56
CA LEU A 74 13.73 -7.28 -11.80
C LEU A 74 13.47 -8.72 -12.25
N ARG A 75 12.24 -9.09 -12.57
CA ARG A 75 11.92 -10.44 -13.11
C ARG A 75 12.52 -10.67 -14.50
N LYS A 76 12.53 -9.65 -15.37
CA LYS A 76 13.15 -9.74 -16.69
C LYS A 76 14.67 -9.88 -16.59
N GLU A 77 15.32 -9.05 -15.77
CA GLU A 77 16.76 -9.15 -15.54
C GLU A 77 17.15 -10.51 -14.95
N LYS A 78 16.35 -11.05 -14.01
CA LYS A 78 16.57 -12.40 -13.47
C LYS A 78 16.51 -13.48 -14.54
N GLU A 79 15.54 -13.41 -15.44
CA GLU A 79 15.39 -14.38 -16.53
C GLU A 79 16.55 -14.27 -17.56
N GLU A 80 17.01 -13.05 -17.85
CA GLU A 80 18.17 -12.82 -18.71
C GLU A 80 19.47 -13.31 -18.06
N LEU A 81 19.66 -13.07 -16.76
CA LEU A 81 20.79 -13.57 -15.99
C LEU A 81 20.79 -15.10 -15.88
N GLU A 82 19.62 -15.72 -15.70
CA GLU A 82 19.51 -17.19 -15.72
C GLU A 82 19.85 -17.77 -17.09
N LYS A 83 19.44 -17.13 -18.19
CA LYS A 83 19.84 -17.53 -19.55
C LYS A 83 21.34 -17.39 -19.76
N GLN A 84 21.94 -16.28 -19.36
CA GLN A 84 23.38 -16.08 -19.44
C GLN A 84 24.15 -17.08 -18.57
N ALA A 85 23.66 -17.38 -17.36
CA ALA A 85 24.27 -18.38 -16.49
C ALA A 85 24.17 -19.79 -17.07
N ALA A 86 23.04 -20.13 -17.70
CA ALA A 86 22.87 -21.41 -18.39
C ALA A 86 23.79 -21.52 -19.63
N GLU A 87 23.97 -20.43 -20.37
CA GLU A 87 24.91 -20.38 -21.50
C GLU A 87 26.37 -20.49 -21.03
N LEU A 88 26.75 -19.80 -19.96
CA LEU A 88 28.07 -19.91 -19.32
C LEU A 88 28.33 -21.32 -18.76
N ALA A 89 27.31 -21.96 -18.18
CA ALA A 89 27.41 -23.35 -17.71
C ALA A 89 27.55 -24.35 -18.87
N ASN A 90 26.93 -24.09 -20.02
CA ASN A 90 27.10 -24.89 -21.23
C ASN A 90 28.44 -24.63 -21.95
N GLN A 91 29.07 -23.46 -21.72
CA GLN A 91 30.38 -23.11 -22.27
C GLN A 91 31.55 -23.49 -21.36
N GLN A 92 31.31 -23.94 -20.12
CA GLN A 92 32.36 -24.61 -19.35
C GLN A 92 32.55 -26.02 -19.93
N PRO A 93 33.69 -26.33 -20.58
CA PRO A 93 34.06 -27.72 -20.79
C PRO A 93 34.12 -28.36 -19.41
N GLN A 94 33.45 -29.51 -19.26
CA GLN A 94 33.56 -30.35 -18.09
C GLN A 94 35.05 -30.56 -17.79
N THR A 95 35.62 -29.84 -16.84
CA THR A 95 36.88 -30.24 -16.23
C THR A 95 36.52 -31.50 -15.46
N PRO A 96 37.03 -32.68 -15.84
CA PRO A 96 36.78 -33.89 -15.07
C PRO A 96 37.32 -33.63 -13.67
N VAL A 97 36.43 -33.57 -12.69
CA VAL A 97 36.81 -33.74 -11.28
C VAL A 97 37.35 -35.16 -11.15
N THR A 98 38.64 -35.32 -11.42
CA THR A 98 39.40 -36.52 -11.08
C THR A 98 39.27 -36.71 -9.58
N PRO A 99 38.76 -37.86 -9.09
CA PRO A 99 38.90 -38.21 -7.69
C PRO A 99 40.40 -38.22 -7.39
N ILE A 100 40.83 -37.43 -6.40
CA ILE A 100 42.21 -37.48 -5.90
C ILE A 100 42.37 -38.87 -5.27
N GLU A 101 42.92 -39.82 -6.03
CA GLU A 101 43.32 -41.13 -5.52
C GLU A 101 44.54 -40.92 -4.63
N ASN A 102 44.30 -40.82 -3.31
CA ASN A 102 45.34 -40.76 -2.30
C ASN A 102 46.03 -42.12 -2.22
N LYS A 103 47.13 -42.28 -2.96
CA LYS A 103 48.09 -43.37 -2.77
C LYS A 103 49.10 -42.97 -1.70
N ASN A 104 48.72 -43.10 -0.44
CA ASN A 104 49.65 -43.07 0.67
C ASN A 104 50.32 -44.46 0.79
N PRO A 105 51.62 -44.63 0.53
CA PRO A 105 52.31 -45.85 0.90
C PRO A 105 52.51 -45.85 2.42
N GLN A 106 51.71 -46.66 3.14
CA GLN A 106 52.04 -47.05 4.50
C GLN A 106 53.32 -47.89 4.47
N ASN A 107 54.39 -47.36 5.04
CA ASN A 107 55.64 -48.07 5.26
C ASN A 107 55.73 -48.44 6.76
N TYR A 108 55.84 -49.74 7.04
CA TYR A 108 56.15 -50.33 8.36
C TYR A 108 57.63 -50.68 8.41
#